data_AF-A0A9D7HQU3-F1
#
_entry.id   AF-A0A9D7HQU3-F1
#
_cell.length_a   1.000
_cell.length_b   1.000
_cell.length_c   1.000
_cell.angle_alpha   90.00
_cell.angle_beta   90.00
_cell.angle_gamma   90.00
#
_symmetry.space_group_name_H-M   'P 1'
#
loop_
_entity.id
_entity.type
_entity.pdbx_description
1 polymer ?
#
loop_
_entity_poly.entity_id
_entity_poly.type
_entity_poly.pdbx_seq_one_letter_code
_entity_poly.pdbx_strand_id
1 'polypeptide(L)'
;MRLRKVQGGAFAIACSLWCTIAAAQAWTFQGDTTPTWEQVIARYRDLDEHHRGAKLFEIGKDDGGSPIHLFVISDGGVFGPDSLKARGKRVLFINNGIHPGEPDGIDASLLLAQALLESDQLMGLTVNTVVCIVPVYNVSGALVRDTTFRVDQNGPRVHGQRANARNLDLNRDLVKVDSRNTQTLLQVLRRWDPDIFIDTHVSNGADHQYVMELLTTHPAKLDPEVAAYLDGTLVPGLYKWMDRKKIAMCPYFETVERTPSKASWSSSIRHATPRATPRSSTPSV
;
A
#
# COMPACT_ATOMS: atom_id res chain seq x y z
N MET A 1 3.64 -42.64 -24.37
CA MET A 1 4.31 -43.36 -25.48
C MET A 1 5.72 -43.69 -25.02
N ARG A 2 6.08 -45.00 -24.96
CA ARG A 2 7.34 -45.51 -24.38
C ARG A 2 8.54 -45.23 -25.29
N LEU A 3 9.67 -44.83 -24.73
CA LEU A 3 10.97 -44.84 -25.44
C LEU A 3 11.96 -45.77 -24.73
N ARG A 4 12.59 -46.64 -25.54
CA ARG A 4 13.55 -47.68 -25.15
C ARG A 4 14.95 -47.09 -24.92
N LYS A 5 15.69 -47.69 -23.98
CA LYS A 5 17.12 -47.49 -23.73
C LYS A 5 17.96 -47.99 -24.91
N VAL A 6 18.97 -47.21 -25.29
CA VAL A 6 20.18 -47.69 -25.97
C VAL A 6 21.34 -47.48 -25.00
N GLN A 7 22.09 -48.54 -24.70
CA GLN A 7 23.34 -48.49 -23.95
C GLN A 7 24.51 -48.20 -24.90
N GLY A 8 25.35 -47.25 -24.52
CA GLY A 8 26.63 -46.94 -25.13
C GLY A 8 27.43 -46.13 -24.11
N GLY A 9 28.63 -46.59 -23.79
CA GLY A 9 29.37 -46.22 -22.59
C GLY A 9 30.13 -44.89 -22.65
N ALA A 10 30.88 -44.69 -21.56
CA ALA A 10 31.93 -43.71 -21.28
C ALA A 10 31.52 -42.45 -20.52
N PHE A 11 32.20 -42.30 -19.39
CA PHE A 11 32.16 -41.25 -18.39
C PHE A 11 32.37 -39.85 -18.99
N ALA A 12 31.47 -38.93 -18.67
CA ALA A 12 31.78 -37.54 -18.43
C ALA A 12 30.79 -37.02 -17.39
N ILE A 13 31.26 -36.80 -16.16
CA ILE A 13 30.50 -36.07 -15.13
C ILE A 13 30.52 -34.61 -15.56
N ALA A 14 29.58 -34.24 -16.43
CA ALA A 14 29.23 -32.84 -16.63
C ALA A 14 28.31 -32.45 -15.46
N CYS A 15 28.90 -31.94 -14.38
CA CYS A 15 28.17 -31.15 -13.39
C CYS A 15 27.73 -29.84 -14.07
N SER A 16 26.64 -29.91 -14.83
CA SER A 16 25.92 -28.73 -15.29
C SER A 16 25.20 -28.13 -14.08
N LEU A 17 25.91 -27.24 -13.37
CA LEU A 17 25.31 -26.23 -12.50
C LEU A 17 24.46 -25.30 -13.38
N TRP A 18 23.23 -25.72 -13.64
CA TRP A 18 22.19 -24.81 -14.10
C TRP A 18 21.74 -24.02 -12.87
N CYS A 19 22.55 -23.05 -12.48
CA CYS A 19 22.07 -21.95 -11.67
C CYS A 19 21.17 -21.13 -12.59
N THR A 20 19.90 -21.49 -12.65
CA THR A 20 18.89 -20.58 -13.19
C THR A 20 18.83 -19.43 -12.20
N ILE A 21 19.61 -18.38 -12.46
CA ILE A 21 19.30 -17.07 -11.91
C ILE A 21 17.99 -16.70 -12.60
N ALA A 22 16.87 -17.06 -11.98
CA ALA A 22 15.63 -16.37 -12.24
C ALA A 22 15.92 -14.93 -11.85
N ALA A 23 16.23 -14.08 -12.84
CA ALA A 23 16.23 -12.65 -12.61
C ALA A 23 14.84 -12.35 -12.05
N ALA A 24 14.78 -11.85 -10.82
CA ALA A 24 13.53 -11.46 -10.20
C ALA A 24 12.85 -10.48 -11.16
N GLN A 25 11.79 -10.95 -11.81
CA GLN A 25 11.10 -10.14 -12.80
C GLN A 25 10.32 -9.12 -11.99
N ALA A 26 10.74 -7.86 -12.08
CA ALA A 26 10.05 -6.76 -11.43
C ALA A 26 8.56 -6.85 -11.76
N TRP A 27 7.70 -6.87 -10.75
CA TRP A 27 6.27 -6.93 -10.98
C TRP A 27 5.86 -5.62 -11.67
N THR A 28 5.23 -5.74 -12.82
CA THR A 28 4.65 -4.59 -13.52
C THR A 28 3.16 -4.78 -13.63
N PHE A 29 2.39 -3.78 -13.19
CA PHE A 29 0.97 -3.70 -13.50
C PHE A 29 0.85 -3.03 -14.88
N GLN A 30 0.19 -3.71 -15.81
CA GLN A 30 -0.02 -3.19 -17.16
C GLN A 30 -1.52 -2.99 -17.41
N GLY A 31 -1.85 -1.91 -18.12
CA GLY A 31 -3.20 -1.61 -18.57
C GLY A 31 -4.14 -1.21 -17.44
N ASP A 32 -5.34 -1.79 -17.44
CA ASP A 32 -6.48 -1.48 -16.59
C ASP A 32 -6.73 -2.61 -15.56
N THR A 33 -5.67 -3.25 -15.06
CA THR A 33 -5.79 -4.42 -14.18
C THR A 33 -5.06 -4.26 -12.86
N THR A 34 -5.66 -4.86 -11.83
CA THR A 34 -5.07 -5.00 -10.49
C THR A 34 -5.23 -6.47 -10.06
N PRO A 35 -4.25 -7.07 -9.35
CA PRO A 35 -4.31 -8.44 -8.90
C PRO A 35 -5.55 -8.74 -8.05
N THR A 36 -5.95 -10.02 -8.05
CA THR A 36 -6.93 -10.53 -7.07
C THR A 36 -6.27 -10.66 -5.70
N TRP A 37 -7.08 -10.80 -4.64
CA TRP A 37 -6.57 -11.05 -3.30
C TRP A 37 -5.63 -12.28 -3.26
N GLU A 38 -6.01 -13.37 -3.93
CA GLU A 38 -5.19 -14.58 -4.01
C GLU A 38 -3.83 -14.31 -4.67
N GLN A 39 -3.82 -13.51 -5.75
CA GLN A 39 -2.59 -13.13 -6.44
C GLN A 39 -1.71 -12.22 -5.57
N VAL A 40 -2.30 -11.27 -4.84
CA VAL A 40 -1.57 -10.41 -3.89
C VAL A 40 -0.92 -11.27 -2.81
N ILE A 41 -1.67 -12.16 -2.16
CA ILE A 41 -1.14 -13.02 -1.10
C ILE A 41 -0.10 -14.00 -1.64
N ALA A 42 -0.30 -14.56 -2.83
CA ALA A 42 0.68 -15.44 -3.47
C ALA A 42 2.02 -14.72 -3.70
N ARG A 43 1.98 -13.46 -4.13
CA ARG A 43 3.20 -12.64 -4.34
C ARG A 43 3.91 -12.30 -3.03
N TYR A 44 3.18 -11.96 -1.96
CA TYR A 44 3.80 -11.77 -0.64
C TYR A 44 4.37 -13.07 -0.06
N ARG A 45 3.73 -14.21 -0.32
CA ARG A 45 4.24 -15.52 0.08
C ARG A 45 5.53 -15.87 -0.66
N ASP A 46 5.59 -15.59 -1.96
CA ASP A 46 6.80 -15.75 -2.77
C ASP A 46 7.97 -14.93 -2.19
N LEU A 47 7.72 -13.69 -1.76
CA LEU A 47 8.74 -12.87 -1.08
C LEU A 47 9.18 -13.44 0.27
N ASP A 48 8.26 -13.93 1.11
CA ASP A 48 8.59 -14.60 2.39
C ASP A 48 9.47 -15.84 2.17
N GLU A 49 9.15 -16.65 1.15
CA GLU A 49 9.88 -17.89 0.85
C GLU A 49 11.30 -17.64 0.33
N HIS A 50 11.51 -16.56 -0.43
CA HIS A 50 12.79 -16.28 -1.09
C HIS A 50 13.67 -15.26 -0.35
N HIS A 51 13.11 -14.46 0.57
CA HIS A 51 13.85 -13.40 1.25
C HIS A 51 13.85 -13.55 2.77
N ARG A 52 15.04 -13.79 3.35
CA ARG A 52 15.22 -13.91 4.82
C ARG A 52 14.85 -12.64 5.60
N GLY A 53 14.77 -11.49 4.94
CA GLY A 53 14.38 -10.21 5.52
C GLY A 53 12.87 -9.97 5.56
N ALA A 54 12.05 -10.97 5.19
CA ALA A 54 10.60 -10.85 5.11
C ALA A 54 9.89 -11.97 5.86
N LYS A 55 8.67 -11.69 6.34
CA LYS A 55 7.76 -12.71 6.84
C LYS A 55 6.29 -12.37 6.61
N LEU A 56 5.50 -13.33 6.13
CA LEU A 56 4.05 -13.20 6.01
C LEU A 56 3.36 -13.91 7.18
N PHE A 57 2.47 -13.19 7.86
CA PHE A 57 1.67 -13.70 8.97
C PHE A 57 0.18 -13.63 8.65
N GLU A 58 -0.59 -14.59 9.15
CA GLU A 58 -2.02 -14.42 9.34
C GLU A 58 -2.26 -13.77 10.71
N ILE A 59 -2.95 -12.63 10.76
CA ILE A 59 -3.15 -11.84 11.99
C ILE A 59 -4.58 -11.91 12.53
N GLY A 60 -5.48 -12.55 11.81
CA GLY A 60 -6.88 -12.71 12.20
C GLY A 60 -7.75 -13.02 10.99
N LYS A 61 -9.06 -12.95 11.19
CA LYS A 61 -10.05 -13.19 10.14
C LYS A 61 -10.98 -12.00 10.02
N ASP A 62 -11.44 -11.73 8.81
CA ASP A 62 -12.50 -10.75 8.59
C ASP A 62 -13.88 -11.32 8.98
N ASP A 63 -14.93 -10.51 8.80
CA ASP A 63 -16.30 -10.95 9.07
C ASP A 63 -16.78 -12.10 8.16
N GLY A 64 -16.20 -12.26 6.97
CA GLY A 64 -16.46 -13.39 6.06
C GLY A 64 -15.67 -14.66 6.42
N GLY A 65 -14.76 -14.59 7.38
CA GLY A 65 -13.92 -15.70 7.83
C GLY A 65 -12.61 -15.85 7.06
N SER A 66 -12.33 -14.97 6.10
CA SER A 66 -11.10 -14.98 5.30
C SER A 66 -9.93 -14.41 6.11
N PRO A 67 -8.70 -14.96 5.95
CA PRO A 67 -7.55 -14.52 6.73
C PRO A 67 -7.06 -13.13 6.30
N ILE A 68 -6.91 -12.24 7.29
CA ILE A 68 -6.21 -10.96 7.13
C ILE A 68 -4.72 -11.22 7.38
N HIS A 69 -3.88 -10.71 6.50
CA HIS A 69 -2.44 -10.93 6.54
C HIS A 69 -1.67 -9.68 6.97
N LEU A 70 -0.48 -9.90 7.53
CA LEU A 70 0.54 -8.88 7.78
C LEU A 70 1.87 -9.35 7.20
N PHE A 71 2.43 -8.57 6.30
CA PHE A 71 3.78 -8.77 5.78
C PHE A 71 4.75 -7.86 6.52
N VAL A 72 5.84 -8.42 7.04
CA VAL A 72 6.84 -7.71 7.82
C VAL A 72 8.18 -7.78 7.12
N ILE A 73 8.79 -6.63 6.86
CA ILE A 73 10.14 -6.51 6.32
C ILE A 73 11.06 -5.94 7.39
N SER A 74 12.08 -6.69 7.76
CA SER A 74 13.13 -6.26 8.69
C SER A 74 14.47 -6.87 8.30
N ASP A 75 15.55 -6.13 8.53
CA ASP A 75 16.88 -6.74 8.51
C ASP A 75 17.03 -7.82 9.60
N GLY A 76 17.93 -8.78 9.36
CA GLY A 76 18.36 -9.74 10.39
C GLY A 76 17.37 -10.84 10.75
N GLY A 77 16.27 -11.03 10.01
CA GLY A 77 15.37 -12.19 10.15
C GLY A 77 14.62 -12.26 11.48
N VAL A 78 14.42 -11.12 12.14
CA VAL A 78 13.62 -11.00 13.36
C VAL A 78 12.34 -10.25 13.04
N PHE A 79 11.21 -10.81 13.46
CA PHE A 79 9.88 -10.31 13.08
C PHE A 79 8.95 -10.11 14.28
N GLY A 80 9.45 -10.32 15.50
CA GLY A 80 8.69 -10.08 16.73
C GLY A 80 8.70 -8.59 17.10
N PRO A 81 7.54 -7.96 17.36
CA PRO A 81 7.46 -6.52 17.64
C PRO A 81 8.29 -6.13 18.87
N ASP A 82 8.24 -6.92 19.96
CA ASP A 82 9.02 -6.64 21.18
C ASP A 82 10.54 -6.66 20.91
N SER A 83 11.01 -7.64 20.12
CA SER A 83 12.42 -7.77 19.76
C SER A 83 12.88 -6.64 18.83
N LEU A 84 12.03 -6.20 17.91
CA LEU A 84 12.32 -5.10 17.00
C LEU A 84 12.36 -3.76 17.74
N LYS A 85 11.42 -3.52 18.67
CA LYS A 85 11.44 -2.37 19.57
C LYS A 85 12.68 -2.36 20.46
N ALA A 86 13.07 -3.50 21.03
CA ALA A 86 14.28 -3.62 21.85
C ALA A 86 15.56 -3.32 21.04
N ARG A 87 15.54 -3.48 19.72
CA ARG A 87 16.61 -3.09 18.80
C ARG A 87 16.54 -1.62 18.35
N GLY A 88 15.59 -0.84 18.88
CA GLY A 88 15.41 0.57 18.54
C GLY A 88 14.85 0.81 17.14
N LYS A 89 14.23 -0.19 16.50
CA LYS A 89 13.61 -0.05 15.18
C LYS A 89 12.39 0.86 15.26
N ARG A 90 12.21 1.69 14.22
CA ARG A 90 10.98 2.42 13.97
C ARG A 90 10.01 1.56 13.17
N VAL A 91 8.76 1.55 13.57
CA VAL A 91 7.69 0.76 12.95
C VAL A 91 6.91 1.65 12.00
N LEU A 92 7.07 1.40 10.70
CA LEU A 92 6.21 1.95 9.65
C LEU A 92 5.12 0.94 9.34
N PHE A 93 3.86 1.30 9.58
CA PHE A 93 2.72 0.42 9.34
C PHE A 93 1.84 0.96 8.22
N ILE A 94 1.62 0.16 7.18
CA ILE A 94 0.84 0.50 5.98
C ILE A 94 -0.38 -0.41 5.94
N ASN A 95 -1.57 0.18 5.98
CA ASN A 95 -2.84 -0.50 5.80
C ASN A 95 -3.37 -0.24 4.38
N ASN A 96 -3.70 -1.30 3.65
CA ASN A 96 -4.24 -1.22 2.30
C ASN A 96 -5.58 -1.91 2.17
N GLY A 97 -6.38 -1.47 1.21
CA GLY A 97 -7.61 -2.15 0.83
C GLY A 97 -8.67 -2.17 1.94
N ILE A 98 -8.80 -1.08 2.71
CA ILE A 98 -10.00 -0.86 3.54
C ILE A 98 -11.25 -0.72 2.66
N HIS A 99 -11.06 -0.12 1.48
CA HIS A 99 -11.99 -0.15 0.36
C HIS A 99 -11.29 -0.81 -0.85
N PRO A 100 -11.41 -2.12 -1.06
CA PRO A 100 -10.71 -2.87 -2.11
C PRO A 100 -11.03 -2.47 -3.56
N GLY A 101 -12.00 -1.59 -3.76
CA GLY A 101 -12.21 -0.90 -5.03
C GLY A 101 -11.17 0.19 -5.31
N GLU A 102 -10.29 0.49 -4.35
CA GLU A 102 -9.24 1.52 -4.39
C GLU A 102 -7.86 0.83 -4.35
N PRO A 103 -7.47 0.11 -5.42
CA PRO A 103 -6.36 -0.84 -5.38
C PRO A 103 -4.96 -0.21 -5.39
N ASP A 104 -4.83 1.08 -5.68
CA ASP A 104 -3.56 1.76 -5.90
C ASP A 104 -2.56 1.56 -4.74
N GLY A 105 -3.04 1.59 -3.49
CA GLY A 105 -2.22 1.33 -2.32
C GLY A 105 -1.79 -0.13 -2.17
N ILE A 106 -2.64 -1.08 -2.57
CA ILE A 106 -2.32 -2.52 -2.62
C ILE A 106 -1.18 -2.73 -3.62
N ASP A 107 -1.32 -2.17 -4.82
CA ASP A 107 -0.37 -2.33 -5.91
C ASP A 107 0.96 -1.64 -5.59
N ALA A 108 0.91 -0.40 -5.08
CA ALA A 108 2.10 0.35 -4.66
C ALA A 108 2.86 -0.34 -3.52
N SER A 109 2.15 -0.88 -2.52
CA SER A 109 2.77 -1.57 -1.40
C SER A 109 3.43 -2.89 -1.80
N LEU A 110 2.91 -3.55 -2.83
CA LEU A 110 3.51 -4.75 -3.38
C LEU A 110 4.84 -4.43 -4.09
N LEU A 111 4.88 -3.35 -4.89
CA LEU A 111 6.12 -2.87 -5.50
C LEU A 111 7.12 -2.37 -4.47
N LEU A 112 6.65 -1.68 -3.43
CA LEU A 112 7.48 -1.23 -2.32
C LEU A 112 8.13 -2.41 -1.61
N ALA A 113 7.36 -3.47 -1.32
CA ALA A 113 7.88 -4.66 -0.67
C ALA A 113 8.96 -5.35 -1.52
N GLN A 114 8.71 -5.54 -2.80
CA GLN A 114 9.71 -6.08 -3.73
C GLN A 114 10.97 -5.20 -3.76
N ALA A 115 10.80 -3.88 -3.91
CA ALA A 115 11.91 -2.94 -4.02
C ALA A 115 12.76 -2.90 -2.74
N LEU A 116 12.15 -2.96 -1.54
CA LEU A 116 12.88 -2.99 -0.27
C LEU A 116 13.70 -4.27 -0.07
N LEU A 117 13.29 -5.39 -0.66
CA LEU A 117 13.95 -6.69 -0.53
C LEU A 117 14.99 -6.93 -1.62
N GLU A 118 14.77 -6.41 -2.83
CA GLU A 118 15.56 -6.75 -4.01
C GLU A 118 16.47 -5.61 -4.50
N SER A 119 16.27 -4.37 -4.03
CA SER A 119 17.12 -3.24 -4.41
C SER A 119 18.24 -2.99 -3.41
N ASP A 120 19.48 -3.13 -3.86
CA ASP A 120 20.69 -2.74 -3.11
C ASP A 120 20.65 -1.28 -2.61
N GLN A 121 19.94 -0.40 -3.33
CA GLN A 121 19.81 1.01 -2.96
C GLN A 121 18.82 1.25 -1.81
N LEU A 122 17.84 0.36 -1.64
CA LEU A 122 16.73 0.55 -0.71
C LEU A 122 16.79 -0.37 0.50
N MET A 123 17.52 -1.49 0.43
CA MET A 123 17.63 -2.43 1.56
C MET A 123 18.16 -1.75 2.83
N GLY A 124 19.03 -0.75 2.69
CA GLY A 124 19.58 0.03 3.82
C GLY A 124 18.52 0.80 4.63
N LEU A 125 17.33 1.07 4.06
CA LEU A 125 16.24 1.72 4.77
C LEU A 125 15.69 0.86 5.92
N THR A 126 15.85 -0.46 5.83
CA THR A 126 15.38 -1.41 6.85
C THR A 126 16.34 -1.54 8.05
N VAL A 127 17.51 -0.88 8.01
CA VAL A 127 18.50 -0.89 9.10
C VAL A 127 18.00 -0.19 10.36
N ASN A 128 17.13 0.81 10.23
CA ASN A 128 16.51 1.48 11.39
C ASN A 128 14.99 1.36 11.39
N THR A 129 14.41 0.73 10.38
CA THR A 129 12.96 0.69 10.16
C THR A 129 12.50 -0.74 9.94
N VAL A 130 11.44 -1.16 10.62
CA VAL A 130 10.63 -2.31 10.21
C VAL A 130 9.42 -1.80 9.44
N VAL A 131 9.15 -2.40 8.28
CA VAL A 131 7.98 -2.07 7.46
C VAL A 131 6.95 -3.18 7.60
N CYS A 132 5.78 -2.82 8.10
CA CYS A 132 4.63 -3.67 8.30
C CYS A 132 3.57 -3.31 7.28
N ILE A 133 3.10 -4.26 6.48
CA ILE A 133 2.12 -4.03 5.42
C ILE A 133 0.96 -4.98 5.63
N VAL A 134 -0.25 -4.46 5.81
CA VAL A 134 -1.48 -5.24 5.63
C VAL A 134 -1.80 -5.21 4.13
N PRO A 135 -1.65 -6.33 3.38
CA PRO A 135 -1.81 -6.31 1.93
C PRO A 135 -3.22 -5.94 1.50
N VAL A 136 -4.22 -6.53 2.17
CA VAL A 136 -5.64 -6.30 1.93
C VAL A 136 -6.37 -6.45 3.25
N TYR A 137 -6.95 -5.36 3.74
CA TYR A 137 -7.65 -5.32 5.01
C TYR A 137 -9.10 -5.84 4.93
N ASN A 138 -9.86 -5.39 3.92
CA ASN A 138 -11.20 -5.87 3.65
C ASN A 138 -11.16 -7.04 2.65
N VAL A 139 -10.79 -8.23 3.12
CA VAL A 139 -10.62 -9.40 2.24
C VAL A 139 -11.93 -9.80 1.55
N SER A 140 -13.04 -9.85 2.28
CA SER A 140 -14.36 -10.16 1.71
C SER A 140 -14.79 -9.16 0.64
N GLY A 141 -14.51 -7.86 0.84
CA GLY A 141 -14.75 -6.85 -0.19
C GLY A 141 -13.86 -7.03 -1.42
N ALA A 142 -12.63 -7.53 -1.25
CA ALA A 142 -11.71 -7.80 -2.35
C ALA A 142 -12.07 -9.05 -3.17
N LEU A 143 -12.74 -10.02 -2.55
CA LEU A 143 -13.24 -11.24 -3.20
C LEU A 143 -14.47 -10.97 -4.07
N VAL A 144 -15.30 -9.98 -3.71
CA VAL A 144 -16.44 -9.54 -4.53
C VAL A 144 -15.96 -8.49 -5.53
N ARG A 145 -15.81 -8.88 -6.80
CA ARG A 145 -15.26 -8.02 -7.85
C ARG A 145 -16.25 -7.79 -8.98
N ASP A 146 -16.32 -6.55 -9.44
CA ASP A 146 -17.18 -6.14 -10.55
C ASP A 146 -16.54 -4.97 -11.33
N THR A 147 -17.10 -4.69 -12.51
CA THR A 147 -16.78 -3.55 -13.36
C THR A 147 -17.54 -2.26 -13.01
N THR A 148 -18.56 -2.36 -12.13
CA THR A 148 -19.55 -1.30 -11.91
C THR A 148 -19.46 -0.63 -10.53
N PHE A 149 -18.59 -1.07 -9.62
CA PHE A 149 -18.55 -0.49 -8.27
C PHE A 149 -18.01 0.95 -8.21
N ARG A 150 -17.22 1.40 -9.20
CA ARG A 150 -16.64 2.76 -9.24
C ARG A 150 -16.67 3.37 -10.65
N VAL A 151 -17.88 3.55 -11.19
CA VAL A 151 -18.11 4.04 -12.57
C VAL A 151 -17.57 5.45 -12.85
N ASP A 152 -17.34 6.25 -11.81
CA ASP A 152 -16.91 7.65 -11.95
C ASP A 152 -15.37 7.84 -11.95
N GLN A 153 -14.61 6.74 -12.01
CA GLN A 153 -13.15 6.76 -11.91
C GLN A 153 -12.44 6.11 -13.10
N ASN A 154 -11.27 6.64 -13.41
CA ASN A 154 -10.29 5.98 -14.27
C ASN A 154 -9.44 5.02 -13.43
N GLY A 155 -9.97 3.83 -13.16
CA GLY A 155 -9.30 2.79 -12.38
C GLY A 155 -9.26 1.44 -13.11
N PRO A 156 -8.80 0.37 -12.44
CA PRO A 156 -8.83 -0.96 -13.02
C PRO A 156 -10.24 -1.39 -13.39
N ARG A 157 -10.38 -2.04 -14.54
CA ARG A 157 -11.67 -2.47 -15.10
C ARG A 157 -12.45 -3.40 -14.16
N VAL A 158 -11.76 -4.20 -13.36
CA VAL A 158 -12.37 -5.09 -12.38
C VAL A 158 -11.65 -4.91 -11.05
N HIS A 159 -12.38 -4.56 -10.00
CA HIS A 159 -11.86 -4.26 -8.67
C HIS A 159 -12.85 -4.69 -7.58
N GLY A 160 -12.43 -4.65 -6.31
CA GLY A 160 -13.29 -5.05 -5.19
C GLY A 160 -14.40 -4.04 -4.85
N GLN A 161 -15.31 -4.44 -3.97
CA GLN A 161 -16.36 -3.56 -3.45
C GLN A 161 -15.92 -2.78 -2.22
N ARG A 162 -16.60 -1.66 -1.92
CA ARG A 162 -16.32 -0.82 -0.75
C ARG A 162 -16.63 -1.52 0.58
N ALA A 163 -17.79 -2.17 0.67
CA ALA A 163 -18.30 -2.71 1.92
C ALA A 163 -17.66 -4.06 2.28
N ASN A 164 -17.62 -4.39 3.58
CA ASN A 164 -17.16 -5.70 4.03
C ASN A 164 -18.28 -6.77 3.94
N ALA A 165 -18.03 -7.99 4.44
CA ALA A 165 -19.01 -9.09 4.44
C ALA A 165 -20.34 -8.77 5.17
N ARG A 166 -20.33 -7.80 6.09
CA ARG A 166 -21.53 -7.33 6.82
C ARG A 166 -22.14 -6.08 6.22
N ASN A 167 -21.70 -5.70 5.02
CA ASN A 167 -22.09 -4.48 4.34
C ASN A 167 -21.73 -3.18 5.13
N LEU A 168 -20.67 -3.23 5.95
CA LEU A 168 -20.18 -2.08 6.70
C LEU A 168 -19.09 -1.33 5.92
N ASP A 169 -19.09 -0.01 6.05
CA ASP A 169 -17.92 0.81 5.71
C ASP A 169 -16.92 0.76 6.88
N LEU A 170 -15.82 0.04 6.68
CA LEU A 170 -14.81 -0.16 7.72
C LEU A 170 -14.12 1.16 8.13
N ASN A 171 -14.07 2.16 7.25
CA ASN A 171 -13.52 3.48 7.56
C ASN A 171 -14.51 4.35 8.38
N ARG A 172 -15.62 3.77 8.84
CA ARG A 172 -16.55 4.34 9.83
C ARG A 172 -16.68 3.49 11.08
N ASP A 173 -16.00 2.35 11.13
CA ASP A 173 -16.13 1.36 12.21
C ASP A 173 -15.03 1.48 13.27
N LEU A 174 -13.99 2.30 13.07
CA LEU A 174 -12.83 2.40 13.97
C LEU A 174 -13.15 2.87 15.41
N VAL A 175 -14.34 3.46 15.64
CA VAL A 175 -14.79 3.89 16.98
C VAL A 175 -15.70 2.85 17.64
N LYS A 176 -16.65 2.31 16.90
CA LYS A 176 -17.65 1.36 17.42
C LYS A 176 -17.10 -0.06 17.49
N VAL A 177 -16.25 -0.44 16.53
CA VAL A 177 -15.54 -1.72 16.47
C VAL A 177 -16.51 -2.90 16.34
N ASP A 178 -17.55 -2.73 15.52
CA ASP A 178 -18.55 -3.78 15.31
C ASP A 178 -18.01 -4.93 14.46
N SER A 179 -17.13 -4.65 13.49
CA SER A 179 -16.61 -5.66 12.56
C SER A 179 -15.44 -6.45 13.16
N ARG A 180 -15.33 -7.73 12.78
CA ARG A 180 -14.12 -8.52 13.07
C ARG A 180 -12.88 -7.94 12.40
N ASN A 181 -13.04 -7.35 11.21
CA ASN A 181 -11.98 -6.60 10.53
C ASN A 181 -11.38 -5.56 11.49
N THR A 182 -12.18 -4.66 12.05
CA THR A 182 -11.69 -3.59 12.94
C THR A 182 -11.06 -4.15 14.20
N GLN A 183 -11.65 -5.21 14.77
CA GLN A 183 -11.08 -5.89 15.93
C GLN A 183 -9.67 -6.43 15.63
N THR A 184 -9.48 -7.12 14.50
CA THR A 184 -8.16 -7.60 14.06
C THR A 184 -7.18 -6.46 13.82
N LEU A 185 -7.60 -5.39 13.16
CA LEU A 185 -6.73 -4.23 12.92
C LEU A 185 -6.29 -3.56 14.22
N LEU A 186 -7.21 -3.32 15.17
CA LEU A 186 -6.87 -2.71 16.44
C LEU A 186 -5.99 -3.61 17.31
N GLN A 187 -6.17 -4.93 17.27
CA GLN A 187 -5.28 -5.87 17.96
C GLN A 187 -3.86 -5.79 17.41
N VAL A 188 -3.70 -5.80 16.08
CA VAL A 188 -2.37 -5.71 15.47
C VAL A 188 -1.73 -4.33 15.70
N LEU A 189 -2.49 -3.24 15.59
CA LEU A 189 -1.99 -1.90 15.87
C LEU A 189 -1.54 -1.73 17.31
N ARG A 190 -2.27 -2.27 18.30
CA ARG A 190 -1.83 -2.26 19.70
C ARG A 190 -0.59 -3.12 19.92
N ARG A 191 -0.48 -4.25 19.22
CA ARG A 191 0.66 -5.16 19.36
C ARG A 191 1.94 -4.59 18.75
N TRP A 192 1.82 -3.94 17.60
CA TRP A 192 2.94 -3.37 16.86
C TRP A 192 3.28 -1.95 17.29
N ASP A 193 2.28 -1.16 17.69
CA ASP A 193 2.41 0.20 18.24
C ASP A 193 3.30 1.08 17.35
N PRO A 194 2.79 1.43 16.15
CA PRO A 194 3.60 2.02 15.10
C PRO A 194 4.01 3.47 15.38
N ASP A 195 5.24 3.83 14.99
CA ASP A 195 5.69 5.23 14.99
C ASP A 195 5.00 6.03 13.86
N ILE A 196 4.74 5.39 12.71
CA ILE A 196 4.02 5.97 11.57
C ILE A 196 2.98 4.97 11.07
N PHE A 197 1.73 5.41 10.99
CA PHE A 197 0.63 4.65 10.37
C PHE A 197 0.20 5.34 9.07
N ILE A 198 0.17 4.59 7.97
CA ILE A 198 -0.29 5.02 6.66
C ILE A 198 -1.52 4.18 6.31
N ASP A 199 -2.61 4.85 5.94
CA ASP A 199 -3.81 4.21 5.39
C ASP A 199 -4.00 4.70 3.97
N THR A 200 -4.04 3.77 3.01
CA THR A 200 -4.10 4.10 1.58
C THR A 200 -5.54 4.09 1.07
N HIS A 201 -5.87 5.13 0.30
CA HIS A 201 -7.20 5.36 -0.28
C HIS A 201 -7.05 5.95 -1.67
N VAL A 202 -8.14 5.89 -2.44
CA VAL A 202 -8.29 6.59 -3.72
C VAL A 202 -9.56 7.44 -3.62
N SER A 203 -9.45 8.74 -3.92
CA SER A 203 -10.60 9.65 -3.92
C SER A 203 -11.68 9.13 -4.88
N ASN A 204 -12.97 9.39 -4.65
CA ASN A 204 -14.09 8.88 -5.47
C ASN A 204 -14.13 9.38 -6.93
N GLY A 205 -13.02 9.90 -7.45
CA GLY A 205 -12.93 10.56 -8.74
C GLY A 205 -13.06 12.07 -8.55
N ALA A 206 -12.01 12.79 -8.93
CA ALA A 206 -12.04 14.24 -9.02
C ALA A 206 -11.20 14.66 -10.22
N ASP A 207 -11.70 15.64 -10.99
CA ASP A 207 -11.01 16.11 -12.18
C ASP A 207 -9.90 17.10 -11.79
N HIS A 208 -8.71 16.56 -11.52
CA HIS A 208 -7.52 17.35 -11.22
C HIS A 208 -6.22 16.65 -11.63
N GLN A 209 -5.16 17.44 -11.73
CA GLN A 209 -3.84 17.00 -12.18
C GLN A 209 -2.97 16.37 -11.08
N TYR A 210 -3.41 16.40 -9.82
CA TYR A 210 -2.66 15.84 -8.70
C TYR A 210 -2.70 14.31 -8.75
N VAL A 211 -1.53 13.69 -8.61
CA VAL A 211 -1.36 12.23 -8.57
C VAL A 211 -1.51 11.71 -7.14
N MET A 212 -1.21 12.54 -6.14
CA MET A 212 -1.32 12.18 -4.73
C MET A 212 -2.01 13.27 -3.93
N GLU A 213 -2.97 12.86 -3.11
CA GLU A 213 -3.57 13.67 -2.06
C GLU A 213 -3.00 13.23 -0.70
N LEU A 214 -2.56 14.18 0.12
CA LEU A 214 -2.03 13.91 1.45
C LEU A 214 -2.99 14.40 2.53
N LEU A 215 -3.45 13.49 3.37
CA LEU A 215 -4.12 13.78 4.63
C LEU A 215 -3.21 13.35 5.79
N THR A 216 -2.93 14.27 6.69
CA THR A 216 -2.21 13.97 7.94
C THR A 216 -3.14 14.09 9.13
N THR A 217 -2.74 13.49 10.25
CA THR A 217 -3.41 13.74 11.52
C THR A 217 -3.38 15.24 11.84
N HIS A 218 -4.38 15.70 12.57
CA HIS A 218 -4.44 17.10 12.98
C HIS A 218 -3.37 17.37 14.05
N PRO A 219 -2.51 18.40 13.93
CA PRO A 219 -1.42 18.67 14.86
C PRO A 219 -1.86 18.74 16.33
N ALA A 220 -3.03 19.30 16.61
CA ALA A 220 -3.60 19.36 17.97
C ALA A 220 -3.92 18.00 18.63
N LYS A 221 -3.84 16.88 17.89
CA LYS A 221 -3.98 15.52 18.42
C LYS A 221 -2.63 14.86 18.74
N LEU A 222 -1.53 15.55 18.44
CA LEU A 222 -0.17 15.06 18.64
C LEU A 222 0.48 15.73 19.84
N ASP A 223 1.48 15.05 20.39
CA ASP A 223 2.46 15.69 21.28
C ASP A 223 3.11 16.90 20.56
N PRO A 224 3.37 18.03 21.24
CA PRO A 224 3.91 19.24 20.62
C PRO A 224 5.21 19.02 19.83
N GLU A 225 6.11 18.13 20.27
CA GLU A 225 7.36 17.86 19.55
C GLU A 225 7.08 17.09 18.25
N VAL A 226 6.17 16.12 18.30
CA VAL A 226 5.74 15.35 17.12
C VAL A 226 4.98 16.23 16.14
N ALA A 227 4.13 17.14 16.62
CA ALA A 227 3.45 18.13 15.80
C ALA A 227 4.44 19.06 15.09
N ALA A 228 5.45 19.56 15.81
CA ALA A 228 6.50 20.39 15.23
C ALA A 228 7.31 19.66 14.16
N TYR A 229 7.61 18.37 14.37
CA TYR A 229 8.25 17.52 13.36
C TYR A 229 7.36 17.30 12.13
N LEU A 230 6.07 17.02 12.34
CA LEU A 230 5.10 16.82 11.25
C LEU A 230 5.04 18.05 10.33
N ASP A 231 4.82 19.23 10.91
CA ASP A 231 4.58 20.46 10.17
C ASP A 231 5.88 21.11 9.65
N GLY A 232 6.96 21.03 10.43
CA GLY A 232 8.23 21.67 10.09
C GLY A 232 9.16 20.82 9.23
N THR A 233 9.01 19.49 9.26
CA THR A 233 9.96 18.57 8.62
C THR A 233 9.28 17.56 7.69
N LEU A 234 8.37 16.74 8.21
CA LEU A 234 7.84 15.60 7.44
C LEU A 234 7.01 16.06 6.25
N VAL A 235 5.97 16.88 6.48
CA VAL A 235 5.08 17.35 5.42
C VAL A 235 5.84 18.18 4.38
N PRO A 236 6.62 19.23 4.74
CA PRO A 236 7.41 19.98 3.76
C PRO A 236 8.41 19.11 3.00
N GLY A 237 9.02 18.13 3.67
CA GLY A 237 9.94 17.16 3.07
C GLY A 237 9.26 16.33 1.98
N LEU A 238 8.06 15.82 2.24
CA LEU A 238 7.26 15.07 1.26
C LEU A 238 6.91 15.93 0.04
N TYR A 239 6.43 17.16 0.23
CA TYR A 239 6.14 18.08 -0.88
C TYR A 239 7.37 18.39 -1.72
N LYS A 240 8.51 18.67 -1.08
CA LYS A 240 9.77 18.93 -1.76
C LYS A 240 10.27 17.70 -2.54
N TRP A 241 10.06 16.50 -1.99
CA TRP A 241 10.43 15.26 -2.67
C TRP A 241 9.56 15.03 -3.92
N MET A 242 8.24 15.25 -3.82
CA MET A 242 7.31 15.15 -4.94
C MET A 242 7.62 16.16 -6.05
N ASP A 243 7.91 17.42 -5.71
CA ASP A 243 8.31 18.45 -6.68
C ASP A 243 9.63 18.10 -7.41
N ARG A 244 10.63 17.55 -6.68
CA ARG A 244 11.87 17.06 -7.29
C ARG A 244 11.60 15.91 -8.28
N LYS A 245 10.63 15.06 -7.99
CA LYS A 245 10.17 13.99 -8.89
C LYS A 245 9.23 14.47 -9.99
N LYS A 246 8.83 15.75 -9.96
CA LYS A 246 7.86 16.35 -10.89
C LYS A 246 6.51 15.61 -10.87
N ILE A 247 6.13 15.10 -9.70
CA ILE A 247 4.83 14.47 -9.46
C ILE A 247 4.00 15.44 -8.63
N ALA A 248 2.83 15.83 -9.13
CA ALA A 248 1.96 16.77 -8.44
C ALA A 248 1.31 16.12 -7.21
N MET A 249 1.47 16.75 -6.05
CA MET A 249 0.83 16.39 -4.79
C MET A 249 0.07 17.58 -4.22
N CYS A 250 -1.06 17.34 -3.58
CA CYS A 250 -1.85 18.36 -2.90
C CYS A 250 -2.34 17.88 -1.52
N PRO A 251 -2.82 18.80 -0.68
CA PRO A 251 -3.62 18.45 0.49
C PRO A 251 -4.85 17.65 0.07
N TYR A 252 -5.32 16.73 0.90
CA TYR A 252 -6.61 16.07 0.68
C TYR A 252 -7.77 17.08 0.72
N PHE A 253 -8.72 16.94 -0.20
CA PHE A 253 -9.95 17.72 -0.25
C PHE A 253 -11.13 16.84 -0.67
N GLU A 254 -12.32 17.17 -0.17
CA GLU A 254 -13.55 16.59 -0.70
C GLU A 254 -14.13 17.55 -1.75
N THR A 255 -14.40 17.02 -2.93
CA THR A 255 -15.14 17.75 -3.97
C THR A 255 -16.64 17.48 -3.81
N VAL A 256 -17.44 18.54 -3.72
CA VAL A 256 -18.91 18.44 -3.76
C VAL A 256 -19.41 18.38 -5.21
N GLU A 257 -18.61 18.88 -6.16
CA GLU A 257 -18.87 18.89 -7.59
C GLU A 257 -17.67 18.29 -8.36
N ARG A 258 -17.90 17.68 -9.53
CA ARG A 258 -16.88 16.96 -10.32
C ARG A 258 -15.63 17.79 -10.68
N THR A 259 -15.77 19.12 -10.70
CA THR A 259 -14.69 20.08 -10.93
C THR A 259 -14.44 20.88 -9.64
N PRO A 260 -13.18 21.15 -9.23
CA PRO A 260 -12.85 21.79 -7.94
C PRO A 260 -13.28 23.26 -7.77
N SER A 261 -14.27 23.77 -8.51
CA SER A 261 -14.74 25.16 -8.40
C SER A 261 -15.28 25.50 -7.00
N LYS A 262 -15.71 24.48 -6.25
CA LYS A 262 -16.13 24.55 -4.84
C LYS A 262 -15.59 23.37 -4.03
N ALA A 263 -14.27 23.16 -4.07
CA ALA A 263 -13.63 22.22 -3.15
C ALA A 263 -13.68 22.76 -1.71
N SER A 264 -14.21 21.98 -0.78
CA SER A 264 -14.05 22.26 0.65
C SER A 264 -12.76 21.58 1.09
N TRP A 265 -11.72 22.38 1.29
CA TRP A 265 -10.51 21.89 1.94
C TRP A 265 -10.89 21.48 3.35
N SER A 266 -10.73 20.20 3.67
CA SER A 266 -10.89 19.75 5.05
C SER A 266 -9.97 20.61 5.92
N SER A 267 -10.48 21.08 7.06
CA SER A 267 -9.98 22.23 7.83
C SER A 267 -8.58 22.04 8.47
N SER A 268 -7.81 21.06 8.04
CA SER A 268 -6.47 20.74 8.50
C SER A 268 -5.36 21.45 7.72
N ILE A 269 -5.61 22.05 6.56
CA ILE A 269 -4.53 22.65 5.75
C ILE A 269 -4.93 24.03 5.20
N ARG A 270 -4.81 25.06 6.04
CA ARG A 270 -4.56 26.41 5.51
C ARG A 270 -3.06 26.54 5.29
N HIS A 271 -2.60 26.31 4.06
CA HIS A 271 -1.52 27.03 3.37
C HIS A 271 -1.20 26.36 2.02
N ALA A 272 -2.04 26.61 1.02
CA ALA A 272 -1.63 26.64 -0.38
C ALA A 272 -2.70 27.40 -1.17
N THR A 273 -2.50 28.70 -1.40
CA THR A 273 -3.27 29.43 -2.42
C THR A 273 -2.96 28.82 -3.79
N PRO A 274 -3.95 28.33 -4.55
CA PRO A 274 -3.73 27.94 -5.94
C PRO A 274 -3.44 29.21 -6.74
N ARG A 275 -2.24 29.33 -7.32
CA ARG A 275 -2.07 30.19 -8.51
C ARG A 275 -2.72 29.47 -9.68
N ALA A 276 -4.03 29.65 -9.83
CA ALA A 276 -4.67 29.44 -11.12
C ALA A 276 -4.19 30.57 -12.04
N THR A 277 -3.26 30.28 -12.95
CA THR A 277 -2.99 31.18 -14.08
C THR A 277 -4.19 31.13 -15.03
N PRO A 278 -4.91 32.24 -15.28
CA PRO A 278 -5.98 32.25 -16.26
C PRO A 278 -5.34 32.08 -17.65
N ARG A 279 -5.74 31.04 -18.39
CA ARG A 279 -5.52 31.03 -19.84
C ARG A 279 -6.47 32.06 -20.44
N SER A 280 -5.91 33.13 -21.00
CA SER A 280 -6.64 34.11 -21.79
C SER A 280 -7.20 33.43 -23.05
N SER A 281 -8.52 33.36 -23.16
CA SER A 281 -9.20 33.10 -24.41
C SER A 281 -9.24 34.40 -25.23
N THR A 282 -8.36 34.53 -26.22
CA THR A 282 -8.59 35.46 -27.33
C THR A 282 -9.53 34.79 -28.33
N PRO A 283 -10.67 35.41 -28.71
CA PRO A 283 -11.47 34.94 -29.83
C PRO A 283 -10.79 35.40 -31.13
N SER A 284 -10.48 34.45 -32.00
CA SER A 284 -10.18 34.74 -33.41
C SER A 284 -11.49 34.99 -34.15
N VAL A 285 -11.48 36.04 -34.96
CA VAL A 285 -12.52 36.49 -35.90
C VAL A 285 -12.93 35.39 -36.87
#